data_AF-A0A925LRW1-F1
#
_entry.id   AF-A0A925LRW1-F1
#
_cell.length_a   1.000
_cell.length_b   1.000
_cell.length_c   1.000
_cell.angle_alpha   90.00
_cell.angle_beta   90.00
_cell.angle_gamma   90.00
#
_symmetry.space_group_name_H-M   'P 1'
#
loop_
_entity.id
_entity.type
_entity.pdbx_description
1 polymer ?
#
loop_
_entity_poly.entity_id
_entity_poly.type
_entity_poly.pdbx_seq_one_letter_code
_entity_poly.pdbx_strand_id
1 'polypeptide(L)'
;MSANFNRRLTVVVLAVAMFACSSGIAAQIPWSTDIEDALHRATENGQPVLMEFTADWCGYCKKMEKTTFTDPDVAQRISQNFVAVRVDADQNKDLVKDLGIKGLPAILIVSPDLKVIERISGFQTPEALIPKLDAVTASRPSQGKPAKTVATQNPTQRRSLPSPQPELIEPEVAKPSPPARKELEFEAITQDEAPRVGRRPPVDPAKNPFVDAPAVRHAEPAEAPVADTDPESFFKTISREQEPRESEPEDTKQPEPKAGPAFDGLCIVSAVDGRELVKGTNRNQIKYRGQTLYFSSIENKEQFLASPATYWPMLDGACAMTLLEEEKRVKGSLEFAAVFRKRIWLFASQEAMQEFLQNPADMAEEASELAAELQR
;
A
#
# COMPACT_ATOMS: atom_id res chain seq x y z
N MET A 1 34.00 -56.56 -45.13
CA MET A 1 33.86 -55.95 -43.80
C MET A 1 33.22 -54.54 -43.81
N SER A 2 33.03 -53.85 -44.95
CA SER A 2 32.51 -52.46 -44.98
C SER A 2 30.99 -52.25 -44.86
N ALA A 3 30.14 -53.25 -45.13
CA ALA A 3 28.69 -53.03 -45.17
C ALA A 3 28.02 -52.92 -43.78
N ASN A 4 28.63 -53.52 -42.75
CA ASN A 4 28.10 -53.50 -41.38
C ASN A 4 28.49 -52.22 -40.60
N PHE A 5 29.52 -51.49 -41.05
CA PHE A 5 29.97 -50.26 -40.42
C PHE A 5 29.01 -49.09 -40.76
N ASN A 6 28.63 -48.97 -42.03
CA ASN A 6 27.71 -47.91 -42.48
C ASN A 6 26.31 -48.07 -41.87
N ARG A 7 25.80 -49.30 -41.71
CA ARG A 7 24.48 -49.53 -41.10
C ARG A 7 24.45 -49.23 -39.60
N ARG A 8 25.55 -49.43 -38.88
CA ARG A 8 25.69 -49.06 -37.46
C ARG A 8 25.86 -47.56 -37.28
N LEU A 9 26.57 -46.89 -38.21
CA LEU A 9 26.72 -45.43 -38.21
C LEU A 9 25.39 -44.73 -38.48
N THR A 10 24.55 -45.22 -39.40
CA THR A 10 23.23 -44.65 -39.69
C THR A 10 22.24 -44.78 -38.53
N VAL A 11 22.26 -45.91 -37.79
CA VAL A 11 21.39 -46.11 -36.63
C VAL A 11 21.80 -45.22 -35.45
N VAL A 12 23.10 -45.01 -35.23
CA VAL A 12 23.61 -44.10 -34.19
C VAL A 12 23.31 -42.64 -34.52
N VAL A 13 23.44 -42.22 -35.79
CA VAL A 13 23.08 -40.85 -36.21
C VAL A 13 21.57 -40.58 -36.08
N LEU A 14 20.71 -41.56 -36.37
CA LEU A 14 19.26 -41.44 -36.14
C LEU A 14 18.88 -41.43 -34.66
N ALA A 15 19.57 -42.20 -33.81
CA ALA A 15 19.34 -42.19 -32.36
C ALA A 15 19.81 -40.88 -31.69
N VAL A 16 20.92 -40.29 -32.16
CA VAL A 16 21.41 -38.98 -31.69
C VAL A 16 20.53 -37.83 -32.19
N ALA A 17 19.95 -37.94 -33.40
CA ALA A 17 19.00 -36.95 -33.92
C ALA A 17 17.64 -36.96 -33.18
N MET A 18 17.17 -38.12 -32.70
CA MET A 18 15.96 -38.18 -31.84
C MET A 18 16.20 -37.64 -30.43
N PHE A 19 17.45 -37.60 -29.95
CA PHE A 19 17.77 -37.08 -28.61
C PHE A 19 17.92 -35.55 -28.58
N ALA A 20 17.96 -34.88 -29.73
CA ALA A 20 18.25 -33.45 -29.84
C ALA A 20 17.00 -32.53 -29.94
N CYS A 21 15.78 -33.07 -29.83
CA CYS A 21 14.53 -32.29 -29.82
C CYS A 21 13.78 -32.48 -28.50
N SER A 22 14.46 -32.27 -27.38
CA SER A 22 13.81 -31.94 -26.11
C SER A 22 14.14 -30.49 -25.77
N SER A 23 13.83 -29.57 -26.68
CA SER A 23 13.81 -28.15 -26.35
C SER A 23 12.75 -27.98 -25.27
N GLY A 24 13.19 -27.75 -24.03
CA GLY A 24 12.30 -27.39 -22.93
C GLY A 24 11.55 -26.14 -23.32
N ILE A 25 10.29 -26.30 -23.71
CA ILE A 25 9.36 -25.18 -23.81
C ILE A 25 9.23 -24.69 -22.37
N ALA A 26 9.77 -23.50 -22.08
CA ALA A 26 9.50 -22.83 -20.82
C ALA A 26 7.98 -22.80 -20.64
N ALA A 27 7.48 -23.41 -19.57
CA ALA A 27 6.05 -23.47 -19.32
C ALA A 27 5.56 -22.02 -19.23
N GLN A 28 4.61 -21.66 -20.09
CA GLN A 28 3.91 -20.38 -20.02
C GLN A 28 2.50 -20.63 -19.53
N ILE A 29 1.98 -19.73 -18.73
CA ILE A 29 0.60 -19.82 -18.23
C ILE A 29 -0.33 -19.40 -19.37
N PRO A 30 -1.29 -20.25 -19.78
CA PRO A 30 -2.26 -19.91 -20.81
C PRO A 30 -3.38 -19.04 -20.23
N TRP A 31 -3.08 -17.77 -19.97
CA TRP A 31 -4.06 -16.82 -19.42
C TRP A 31 -5.22 -16.57 -20.38
N SER A 32 -6.44 -16.74 -19.88
CA SER A 32 -7.67 -16.20 -20.48
C SER A 32 -7.99 -14.83 -19.89
N THR A 33 -8.73 -14.00 -20.61
CA THR A 33 -9.42 -12.82 -20.07
C THR A 33 -10.94 -12.98 -20.07
N ASP A 34 -11.43 -14.05 -20.69
CA ASP A 34 -12.85 -14.42 -20.70
C ASP A 34 -13.12 -15.35 -19.51
N ILE A 35 -13.91 -14.85 -18.56
CA ILE A 35 -14.27 -15.54 -17.32
C ILE A 35 -15.26 -16.66 -17.59
N GLU A 36 -16.26 -16.44 -18.45
CA GLU A 36 -17.31 -17.42 -18.74
C GLU A 36 -16.71 -18.64 -19.46
N ASP A 37 -15.89 -18.39 -20.48
CA ASP A 37 -15.15 -19.43 -21.20
C ASP A 37 -14.18 -20.20 -20.27
N ALA A 38 -13.49 -19.50 -19.35
CA ALA A 38 -12.63 -20.15 -18.37
C ALA A 38 -13.41 -21.09 -17.43
N LEU A 39 -14.56 -20.64 -16.91
CA LEU A 39 -15.43 -21.45 -16.06
C LEU A 39 -16.02 -22.65 -16.83
N HIS A 40 -16.39 -22.46 -18.09
CA HIS A 40 -16.88 -23.53 -18.96
C HIS A 40 -15.79 -24.61 -19.14
N ARG A 41 -14.59 -24.22 -19.57
CA ARG A 41 -13.46 -25.15 -19.73
C ARG A 41 -13.08 -25.86 -18.44
N ALA A 42 -13.13 -25.16 -17.31
CA ALA A 42 -12.88 -25.75 -16.00
C ALA A 42 -13.87 -26.86 -15.66
N THR A 43 -15.14 -26.64 -15.97
CA THR A 43 -16.21 -27.64 -15.81
C THR A 43 -15.99 -28.84 -16.72
N GLU A 44 -15.67 -28.62 -18.00
CA GLU A 44 -15.41 -29.70 -18.97
C GLU A 44 -14.16 -30.53 -18.62
N ASN A 45 -13.09 -29.87 -18.16
CA ASN A 45 -11.82 -30.52 -17.87
C ASN A 45 -11.74 -31.08 -16.45
N GLY A 46 -12.71 -30.78 -15.58
CA GLY A 46 -12.66 -31.12 -14.16
C GLY A 46 -11.51 -30.43 -13.42
N GLN A 47 -11.07 -29.26 -13.90
CA GLN A 47 -9.98 -28.47 -13.32
C GLN A 47 -10.55 -27.22 -12.65
N PRO A 48 -10.08 -26.81 -11.46
CA PRO A 48 -10.45 -25.53 -10.87
C PRO A 48 -9.89 -24.37 -11.69
N VAL A 49 -10.55 -23.23 -11.54
CA VAL A 49 -10.15 -21.96 -12.10
C VAL A 49 -9.25 -21.24 -11.11
N LEU A 50 -8.11 -20.76 -11.59
CA LEU A 50 -7.28 -19.78 -10.90
C LEU A 50 -7.59 -18.41 -11.50
N MET A 51 -8.28 -17.56 -10.75
CA MET A 51 -8.58 -16.18 -11.14
C MET A 51 -7.58 -15.22 -10.50
N GLU A 52 -6.77 -14.55 -11.31
CA GLU A 52 -5.92 -13.44 -10.86
C GLU A 52 -6.67 -12.11 -11.08
N PHE A 53 -6.97 -11.40 -9.99
CA PHE A 53 -7.47 -10.04 -10.04
C PHE A 53 -6.31 -9.06 -10.11
N THR A 54 -6.36 -8.17 -11.10
CA THR A 54 -5.24 -7.30 -11.49
C THR A 54 -5.74 -5.94 -11.97
N ALA A 55 -4.83 -4.98 -12.15
CA ALA A 55 -5.12 -3.68 -12.76
C ALA A 55 -3.88 -3.05 -13.38
N ASP A 56 -4.05 -2.20 -14.38
CA ASP A 56 -2.94 -1.56 -15.11
C ASP A 56 -2.10 -0.61 -14.25
N TRP A 57 -2.71 0.02 -13.23
CA TRP A 57 -2.02 0.92 -12.31
C TRP A 57 -1.31 0.18 -11.16
N CYS A 58 -1.58 -1.12 -10.97
CA CYS A 58 -1.10 -1.89 -9.84
C CYS A 58 0.38 -2.30 -10.01
N GLY A 59 1.25 -1.73 -9.19
CA GLY A 59 2.69 -2.00 -9.20
C GLY A 59 3.02 -3.45 -8.82
N TYR A 60 2.43 -3.96 -7.74
CA TYR A 60 2.64 -5.34 -7.29
C TYR A 60 2.11 -6.39 -8.24
N CYS A 61 1.05 -6.10 -8.99
CA CYS A 61 0.55 -6.98 -10.04
C CYS A 61 1.61 -7.15 -11.13
N LYS A 62 2.22 -6.06 -11.58
CA LYS A 62 3.34 -6.09 -12.53
C LYS A 62 4.58 -6.78 -11.96
N LYS A 63 4.86 -6.62 -10.66
CA LYS A 63 5.95 -7.34 -9.96
C LYS A 63 5.68 -8.85 -9.97
N MET A 64 4.47 -9.27 -9.60
CA MET A 64 4.05 -10.67 -9.58
C MET A 64 4.13 -11.31 -10.97
N GLU A 65 3.67 -10.60 -12.01
CA GLU A 65 3.79 -11.04 -13.40
C GLU A 65 5.24 -11.31 -13.80
N LYS A 66 6.17 -10.41 -13.44
CA LYS A 66 7.58 -10.50 -13.86
C LYS A 66 8.43 -11.46 -13.04
N THR A 67 8.03 -11.75 -11.80
CA THR A 67 8.87 -12.51 -10.85
C THR A 67 8.28 -13.85 -10.47
N THR A 68 6.95 -13.97 -10.45
CA THR A 68 6.27 -15.14 -9.89
C THR A 68 5.58 -15.95 -10.97
N PHE A 69 4.81 -15.31 -11.85
CA PHE A 69 4.13 -16.02 -12.94
C PHE A 69 5.07 -16.41 -14.09
N THR A 70 6.27 -15.82 -14.16
CA THR A 70 7.37 -16.21 -15.05
C THR A 70 8.28 -17.29 -14.47
N ASP A 71 8.13 -17.62 -13.18
CA ASP A 71 8.89 -18.70 -12.56
C ASP A 71 8.46 -20.05 -13.18
N PRO A 72 9.41 -20.89 -13.66
CA PRO A 72 9.08 -22.14 -14.34
C PRO A 72 8.25 -23.11 -13.50
N ASP A 73 8.50 -23.19 -12.19
CA ASP A 73 7.81 -24.12 -11.30
C ASP A 73 6.37 -23.68 -11.04
N VAL A 74 6.15 -22.37 -10.89
CA VAL A 74 4.82 -21.77 -10.81
C VAL A 74 4.06 -21.95 -12.12
N ALA A 75 4.66 -21.56 -13.25
CA ALA A 75 4.01 -21.60 -14.54
C ALA A 75 3.65 -23.04 -14.95
N GLN A 76 4.50 -24.01 -14.64
CA GLN A 76 4.21 -25.43 -14.87
C GLN A 76 3.02 -25.90 -14.02
N ARG A 77 2.99 -25.58 -12.73
CA ARG A 77 1.88 -25.98 -11.85
C ARG A 77 0.55 -25.40 -12.29
N ILE A 78 0.53 -24.12 -12.64
CA ILE A 78 -0.68 -23.43 -13.09
C ILE A 78 -1.15 -24.04 -14.42
N SER A 79 -0.27 -24.10 -15.43
CA SER A 79 -0.63 -24.60 -16.76
C SER A 79 -1.10 -26.06 -16.79
N GLN A 80 -0.60 -26.91 -15.89
CA GLN A 80 -0.98 -28.33 -15.85
C GLN A 80 -2.26 -28.60 -15.06
N ASN A 81 -2.53 -27.81 -14.02
CA ASN A 81 -3.54 -28.19 -13.02
C ASN A 81 -4.74 -27.24 -12.94
N PHE A 82 -4.66 -26.05 -13.55
CA PHE A 82 -5.68 -25.01 -13.41
C PHE A 82 -6.07 -24.45 -14.77
N VAL A 83 -7.31 -23.97 -14.87
CA VAL A 83 -7.69 -23.03 -15.93
C VAL A 83 -7.40 -21.62 -15.41
N ALA A 84 -6.44 -20.93 -16.02
CA ALA A 84 -5.99 -19.63 -15.56
C ALA A 84 -6.75 -18.50 -16.26
N VAL A 85 -7.28 -17.55 -15.48
CA VAL A 85 -7.96 -16.36 -16.00
C VAL A 85 -7.48 -15.12 -15.26
N ARG A 86 -7.26 -14.04 -16.02
CA ARG A 86 -6.90 -12.72 -15.52
C ARG A 86 -8.14 -11.82 -15.58
N VAL A 87 -8.44 -11.19 -14.46
CA VAL A 87 -9.61 -10.34 -14.25
C VAL A 87 -9.15 -8.93 -13.97
N ASP A 88 -9.42 -8.02 -14.89
CA ASP A 88 -9.22 -6.58 -14.67
C ASP A 88 -10.26 -6.09 -13.65
N ALA A 89 -9.78 -5.64 -12.48
CA ALA A 89 -10.62 -5.19 -11.39
C ALA A 89 -11.37 -3.87 -11.68
N ASP A 90 -10.82 -2.99 -12.53
CA ASP A 90 -11.46 -1.74 -12.92
C ASP A 90 -12.64 -1.98 -13.87
N GLN A 91 -12.55 -3.02 -14.69
CA GLN A 91 -13.62 -3.43 -15.60
C GLN A 91 -14.69 -4.29 -14.92
N ASN A 92 -14.36 -4.96 -13.82
CA ASN A 92 -15.23 -5.96 -13.16
C ASN A 92 -15.56 -5.59 -11.70
N LYS A 93 -15.93 -4.32 -11.44
CA LYS A 93 -16.11 -3.78 -10.07
C LYS A 93 -17.16 -4.50 -9.24
N ASP A 94 -18.30 -4.88 -9.85
CA ASP A 94 -19.36 -5.60 -9.14
C ASP A 94 -18.88 -7.00 -8.73
N LEU A 95 -18.19 -7.71 -9.63
CA LEU A 95 -17.60 -9.00 -9.34
C LEU A 95 -16.55 -8.92 -8.22
N VAL A 96 -15.66 -7.93 -8.26
CA VAL A 96 -14.66 -7.65 -7.21
C VAL A 96 -15.34 -7.47 -5.86
N LYS A 97 -16.44 -6.69 -5.82
CA LYS A 97 -17.20 -6.42 -4.60
C LYS A 97 -17.92 -7.67 -4.09
N ASP A 98 -18.63 -8.39 -4.96
CA ASP A 98 -19.42 -9.57 -4.61
C ASP A 98 -18.52 -10.71 -4.11
N LEU A 99 -17.34 -10.85 -4.70
CA LEU A 99 -16.34 -11.82 -4.26
C LEU A 99 -15.51 -11.32 -3.06
N GLY A 100 -15.72 -10.09 -2.59
CA GLY A 100 -15.04 -9.52 -1.42
C GLY A 100 -13.53 -9.33 -1.62
N ILE A 101 -13.10 -9.03 -2.84
CA ILE A 101 -11.69 -8.74 -3.15
C ILE A 101 -11.37 -7.32 -2.65
N LYS A 102 -10.45 -7.23 -1.68
CA LYS A 102 -10.15 -5.98 -0.95
C LYS A 102 -8.92 -5.23 -1.47
N GLY A 103 -8.05 -5.91 -2.21
CA GLY A 103 -6.78 -5.36 -2.69
C GLY A 103 -6.21 -6.20 -3.83
N LEU A 104 -5.23 -5.66 -4.53
CA LEU A 104 -4.59 -6.26 -5.70
C LEU A 104 -3.06 -6.41 -5.49
N PRO A 105 -2.41 -7.40 -6.11
CA PRO A 105 -3.04 -8.52 -6.81
C PRO A 105 -3.78 -9.43 -5.82
N ALA A 106 -4.77 -10.18 -6.32
CA ALA A 106 -5.42 -11.22 -5.53
C ALA A 106 -5.66 -12.44 -6.40
N ILE A 107 -5.55 -13.63 -5.81
CA ILE A 107 -5.87 -14.89 -6.47
C ILE A 107 -7.06 -15.52 -5.77
N LEU A 108 -8.08 -15.87 -6.55
CA LEU A 108 -9.20 -16.69 -6.11
C LEU A 108 -9.15 -18.02 -6.85
N ILE A 109 -9.06 -19.13 -6.12
CA ILE A 109 -9.12 -20.46 -6.71
C ILE A 109 -10.50 -21.04 -6.46
N VAL A 110 -11.18 -21.42 -7.54
CA VAL A 110 -12.57 -21.88 -7.51
C VAL A 110 -12.67 -23.25 -8.17
N SER A 111 -13.39 -24.16 -7.54
CA SER A 111 -13.65 -25.50 -8.07
C SER A 111 -14.54 -25.47 -9.31
N PRO A 112 -14.59 -26.57 -10.10
CA PRO A 112 -15.53 -26.69 -11.22
C PRO A 112 -17.00 -26.49 -10.83
N ASP A 113 -17.39 -26.78 -9.59
CA ASP A 113 -18.74 -26.54 -9.05
C ASP A 113 -18.91 -25.14 -8.43
N LEU A 114 -18.05 -24.19 -8.81
CA LEU A 114 -18.10 -22.78 -8.42
C LEU A 114 -17.95 -22.51 -6.90
N LYS A 115 -17.32 -23.43 -6.16
CA LYS A 115 -16.99 -23.20 -4.75
C LYS A 115 -15.60 -22.62 -4.62
N VAL A 116 -15.46 -21.61 -3.77
CA VAL A 116 -14.16 -21.06 -3.44
C VAL A 116 -13.36 -22.10 -2.65
N ILE A 117 -12.21 -22.49 -3.20
CA ILE A 117 -11.25 -23.39 -2.55
C ILE A 117 -10.25 -22.58 -1.73
N GLU A 118 -9.69 -21.53 -2.33
CA GLU A 118 -8.60 -20.76 -1.73
C GLU A 118 -8.69 -19.27 -2.10
N ARG A 119 -8.26 -18.43 -1.17
CA ARG A 119 -8.18 -16.97 -1.31
C ARG A 119 -6.79 -16.51 -0.93
N ILE A 120 -6.10 -15.89 -1.87
CA ILE A 120 -4.75 -15.37 -1.66
C ILE A 120 -4.79 -13.88 -1.96
N SER A 121 -4.42 -13.07 -0.97
CA SER A 121 -4.39 -11.62 -1.08
C SER A 121 -2.96 -11.11 -1.17
N GLY A 122 -2.76 -10.09 -1.99
CA GLY A 122 -1.47 -9.43 -2.17
C GLY A 122 -0.50 -10.19 -3.07
N PHE A 123 0.67 -9.58 -3.23
CA PHE A 123 1.80 -10.16 -3.94
C PHE A 123 2.24 -11.48 -3.29
N GLN A 124 2.61 -12.47 -4.10
CA GLN A 124 3.24 -13.70 -3.62
C GLN A 124 4.53 -13.91 -4.38
N THR A 125 5.58 -14.43 -3.72
CA THR A 125 6.77 -14.95 -4.40
C THR A 125 6.52 -16.38 -4.90
N PRO A 126 7.37 -16.95 -5.78
CA PRO A 126 7.28 -18.35 -6.17
C PRO A 126 7.22 -19.31 -4.97
N GLU A 127 8.10 -19.11 -3.99
CA GLU A 127 8.23 -19.97 -2.81
C GLU A 127 6.98 -19.94 -1.93
N ALA A 128 6.30 -18.80 -1.88
CA ALA A 128 5.05 -18.65 -1.13
C ALA A 128 3.83 -19.21 -1.89
N LEU A 129 3.82 -19.10 -3.22
CA LEU A 129 2.68 -19.49 -4.05
C LEU A 129 2.64 -21.00 -4.32
N ILE A 130 3.79 -21.62 -4.59
CA ILE A 130 3.92 -23.06 -4.90
C ILE A 130 3.21 -23.96 -3.88
N PRO A 131 3.46 -23.87 -2.56
CA PRO A 131 2.82 -24.76 -1.59
C PRO A 131 1.29 -24.60 -1.57
N LYS A 132 0.76 -23.41 -1.86
CA LYS A 132 -0.68 -23.15 -1.95
C LYS A 132 -1.30 -23.83 -3.16
N LEU A 133 -0.63 -23.74 -4.31
CA LEU A 133 -1.04 -24.47 -5.53
C LEU A 133 -1.01 -25.99 -5.31
N ASP A 134 0.05 -26.49 -4.66
CA ASP A 134 0.22 -27.91 -4.37
C ASP A 134 -0.85 -28.41 -3.38
N ALA A 135 -1.22 -27.63 -2.37
CA ALA A 135 -2.30 -27.98 -1.44
C ALA A 135 -3.67 -28.11 -2.14
N VAL A 136 -3.98 -27.22 -3.09
CA VAL A 136 -5.23 -27.30 -3.87
C VAL A 136 -5.25 -28.51 -4.79
N THR A 137 -4.11 -28.89 -5.36
CA THR A 137 -4.06 -30.07 -6.25
C THR A 137 -4.08 -31.38 -5.47
N ALA A 138 -3.40 -31.45 -4.33
CA ALA A 138 -3.34 -32.64 -3.47
C ALA A 138 -4.69 -32.98 -2.82
N SER A 139 -5.53 -31.97 -2.54
CA SER A 139 -6.85 -32.17 -1.93
C SER A 139 -7.94 -32.61 -2.93
N ARG A 140 -7.62 -32.75 -4.23
CA ARG A 140 -8.60 -33.21 -5.21
C ARG A 140 -8.88 -34.70 -5.05
N PRO A 141 -10.15 -35.13 -4.93
CA PRO A 141 -10.49 -36.51 -5.18
C PRO A 141 -10.08 -36.82 -6.62
N SER A 142 -9.27 -37.86 -6.82
CA SER A 142 -8.69 -38.22 -8.12
C SER A 142 -9.78 -38.51 -9.16
N GLN A 143 -10.27 -37.49 -9.84
CA GLN A 143 -11.06 -37.65 -11.06
C GLN A 143 -10.06 -37.92 -12.17
N GLY A 144 -10.10 -39.15 -12.69
CA GLY A 144 -9.15 -39.65 -13.68
C GLY A 144 -9.12 -38.79 -14.94
N LYS A 145 -7.92 -38.60 -15.47
CA LYS A 145 -7.64 -38.11 -16.83
C LYS A 145 -8.63 -38.73 -17.84
N PRO A 146 -9.48 -37.97 -18.56
CA PRO A 146 -10.20 -38.55 -19.67
C PRO A 146 -9.19 -38.86 -20.77
N ALA A 147 -8.89 -40.14 -20.92
CA ALA A 147 -8.16 -40.64 -22.07
C ALA A 147 -8.98 -40.33 -23.33
N LYS A 148 -8.31 -39.77 -24.34
CA LYS A 148 -8.81 -39.68 -25.71
C LYS A 148 -9.43 -41.01 -26.12
N THR A 149 -10.71 -41.01 -26.47
CA THR A 149 -11.24 -41.89 -27.51
C THR A 149 -12.19 -41.06 -28.37
N VAL A 150 -11.66 -40.70 -29.52
CA VAL A 150 -12.44 -40.32 -30.70
C VAL A 150 -13.30 -41.52 -31.07
N ALA A 151 -14.62 -41.38 -30.99
CA ALA A 151 -15.55 -42.19 -31.74
C ALA A 151 -16.38 -41.23 -32.61
N THR A 152 -15.87 -41.01 -33.81
CA THR A 152 -16.60 -40.52 -34.97
C THR A 152 -17.93 -41.26 -35.09
N GLN A 153 -19.04 -40.53 -35.12
CA GLN A 153 -20.24 -40.92 -35.85
C GLN A 153 -21.23 -39.76 -35.93
N ASN A 154 -21.32 -39.16 -37.12
CA ASN A 154 -22.60 -38.80 -37.73
C ASN A 154 -22.41 -38.91 -39.25
N PRO A 155 -23.39 -39.44 -40.00
CA PRO A 155 -24.52 -38.59 -40.33
C PRO A 155 -25.88 -39.33 -40.42
N THR A 156 -26.94 -38.52 -40.35
CA THR A 156 -28.26 -38.72 -40.98
C THR A 156 -29.38 -39.26 -40.10
N GLN A 157 -30.09 -38.36 -39.42
CA GLN A 157 -31.55 -38.32 -39.53
C GLN A 157 -32.12 -36.94 -39.18
N ARG A 158 -32.62 -36.24 -40.22
CA ARG A 158 -33.56 -35.14 -40.07
C ARG A 158 -34.92 -35.71 -39.67
N ARG A 159 -35.48 -35.21 -38.58
CA ARG A 159 -36.95 -35.07 -38.42
C ARG A 159 -37.23 -33.80 -37.61
N SER A 160 -37.61 -32.77 -38.37
CA SER A 160 -38.56 -31.70 -38.11
C SER A 160 -39.07 -31.53 -36.66
N LEU A 161 -38.67 -30.44 -36.01
CA LEU A 161 -39.44 -29.83 -34.92
C LEU A 161 -40.65 -29.08 -35.50
N PRO A 162 -41.82 -29.10 -34.85
CA PRO A 162 -42.75 -27.98 -34.90
C PRO A 162 -42.37 -26.94 -33.82
N SER A 163 -42.22 -25.68 -34.26
CA SER A 163 -42.10 -24.51 -33.38
C SER A 163 -43.40 -24.24 -32.61
N PRO A 164 -43.33 -23.76 -31.36
CA PRO A 164 -44.34 -22.87 -30.80
C PRO A 164 -43.87 -21.41 -30.94
N GLN A 165 -44.67 -20.59 -31.62
CA GLN A 165 -44.53 -19.14 -31.68
C GLN A 165 -45.19 -18.45 -30.46
N PRO A 166 -44.84 -17.18 -30.18
CA PRO A 166 -45.17 -16.48 -28.94
C PRO A 166 -46.59 -15.90 -28.95
N GLU A 167 -47.28 -15.92 -27.82
CA GLU A 167 -48.58 -15.25 -27.64
C GLU A 167 -48.35 -13.85 -27.05
N LEU A 168 -48.72 -12.83 -27.85
CA LEU A 168 -48.80 -11.43 -27.47
C LEU A 168 -50.03 -11.18 -26.60
N ILE A 169 -49.90 -10.42 -25.51
CA ILE A 169 -51.03 -9.75 -24.86
C ILE A 169 -50.66 -8.27 -24.65
N GLU A 170 -51.31 -7.39 -25.41
CA GLU A 170 -51.55 -5.95 -25.16
C GLU A 170 -52.81 -5.55 -25.96
N PRO A 171 -53.52 -4.43 -25.70
CA PRO A 171 -53.60 -3.57 -24.51
C PRO A 171 -55.08 -3.31 -24.07
N GLU A 172 -55.32 -2.75 -22.87
CA GLU A 172 -56.56 -2.00 -22.61
C GLU A 172 -56.24 -0.59 -22.07
N VAL A 173 -56.80 0.41 -22.73
CA VAL A 173 -56.43 1.83 -22.66
C VAL A 173 -57.55 2.66 -21.98
N ALA A 174 -57.12 3.37 -20.92
CA ALA A 174 -57.46 4.75 -20.51
C ALA A 174 -58.81 5.12 -19.82
N LYS A 175 -58.65 5.55 -18.54
CA LYS A 175 -58.90 6.89 -17.92
C LYS A 175 -60.37 7.40 -17.78
N PRO A 176 -60.70 8.27 -16.78
CA PRO A 176 -59.86 9.39 -16.28
C PRO A 176 -59.79 9.66 -14.76
N SER A 177 -58.77 10.43 -14.38
CA SER A 177 -58.57 11.16 -13.10
C SER A 177 -59.01 12.65 -13.27
N PRO A 178 -58.81 13.62 -12.33
CA PRO A 178 -58.47 13.64 -10.88
C PRO A 178 -59.33 14.74 -10.14
N PRO A 179 -58.87 15.55 -9.13
CA PRO A 179 -57.89 15.40 -8.04
C PRO A 179 -58.43 15.81 -6.62
N ALA A 180 -57.78 15.37 -5.52
CA ALA A 180 -57.62 16.19 -4.31
C ALA A 180 -56.64 15.61 -3.27
N ARG A 181 -55.61 16.41 -2.93
CA ARG A 181 -54.91 16.62 -1.63
C ARG A 181 -54.21 15.42 -0.96
N LYS A 182 -53.00 15.53 -0.40
CA LYS A 182 -52.11 16.67 -0.08
C LYS A 182 -50.71 16.10 0.20
N GLU A 183 -49.68 16.69 -0.40
CA GLU A 183 -48.27 16.60 0.03
C GLU A 183 -48.04 17.46 1.29
N LEU A 184 -47.05 17.04 2.08
CA LEU A 184 -46.33 17.76 3.14
C LEU A 184 -45.02 16.97 3.38
N GLU A 185 -43.81 17.52 3.44
CA GLU A 185 -43.16 18.69 2.84
C GLU A 185 -41.66 18.45 3.08
N PHE A 186 -40.83 18.67 2.07
CA PHE A 186 -39.37 18.81 2.16
C PHE A 186 -39.13 20.32 2.28
N GLU A 187 -38.59 20.82 3.39
CA GLU A 187 -38.14 22.22 3.43
C GLU A 187 -36.71 22.34 2.90
N ALA A 188 -36.61 22.83 1.67
CA ALA A 188 -35.49 23.63 1.22
C ALA A 188 -35.86 25.11 1.41
N ILE A 189 -35.01 25.90 2.07
CA ILE A 189 -35.18 27.35 2.17
C ILE A 189 -34.25 28.02 1.15
N THR A 190 -34.85 28.67 0.16
CA THR A 190 -34.19 29.55 -0.82
C THR A 190 -33.86 30.93 -0.23
N GLN A 191 -32.76 31.49 -0.73
CA GLN A 191 -32.38 32.90 -0.65
C GLN A 191 -33.47 33.79 -1.28
N ASP A 192 -33.83 34.91 -0.65
CA ASP A 192 -33.42 36.28 -1.05
C ASP A 192 -34.29 37.35 -0.33
N GLU A 193 -33.71 38.06 0.67
CA GLU A 193 -33.99 39.49 0.92
C GLU A 193 -32.95 40.08 1.89
N ALA A 194 -32.26 41.14 1.45
CA ALA A 194 -31.17 41.83 2.15
C ALA A 194 -31.70 42.94 3.13
N PRO A 195 -30.84 43.73 3.80
CA PRO A 195 -30.73 43.75 5.26
C PRO A 195 -31.40 44.96 5.95
N ARG A 196 -31.93 44.76 7.17
CA ARG A 196 -32.20 45.87 8.10
C ARG A 196 -31.16 45.93 9.22
N VAL A 197 -30.42 47.03 9.20
CA VAL A 197 -29.43 47.47 10.17
C VAL A 197 -30.05 47.59 11.57
N GLY A 198 -29.67 46.67 12.47
CA GLY A 198 -29.83 46.83 13.91
C GLY A 198 -28.58 47.50 14.49
N ARG A 199 -28.73 48.72 15.01
CA ARG A 199 -27.65 49.54 15.60
C ARG A 199 -27.05 48.82 16.81
N ARG A 200 -25.72 48.69 16.86
CA ARG A 200 -24.99 48.47 18.12
C ARG A 200 -25.19 49.68 19.05
N PRO A 201 -25.39 49.49 20.36
CA PRO A 201 -25.29 50.57 21.33
C PRO A 201 -23.83 51.05 21.43
N PRO A 202 -23.59 52.34 21.76
CA PRO A 202 -22.24 52.90 21.81
C PRO A 202 -21.44 52.31 22.98
N VAL A 203 -20.19 51.97 22.73
CA VAL A 203 -19.21 51.62 23.76
C VAL A 203 -18.75 52.93 24.40
N ASP A 204 -19.05 53.09 25.68
CA ASP A 204 -18.68 54.22 26.52
C ASP A 204 -17.17 54.15 26.84
N PRO A 205 -16.33 55.13 26.46
CA PRO A 205 -14.88 55.06 26.65
C PRO A 205 -14.42 55.46 28.06
N ALA A 206 -15.33 55.57 29.03
CA ALA A 206 -15.04 56.01 30.39
C ALA A 206 -15.18 54.84 31.38
N LYS A 207 -14.11 54.02 31.50
CA LYS A 207 -13.69 53.29 32.71
C LYS A 207 -12.53 52.34 32.37
N ASN A 208 -11.33 52.90 32.26
CA ASN A 208 -10.09 52.14 32.42
C ASN A 208 -9.41 52.65 33.69
N PRO A 209 -9.40 51.92 34.82
CA PRO A 209 -8.72 52.35 36.02
C PRO A 209 -7.39 51.60 36.12
N PHE A 210 -6.30 52.21 35.64
CA PHE A 210 -5.01 52.26 36.33
C PHE A 210 -3.98 52.97 35.45
N VAL A 211 -3.86 54.28 35.62
CA VAL A 211 -2.62 55.04 35.44
C VAL A 211 -2.58 56.11 36.52
N ASP A 212 -1.61 56.03 37.41
CA ASP A 212 -1.05 57.18 38.11
C ASP A 212 0.47 57.14 37.87
N ALA A 213 0.94 58.14 37.14
CA ALA A 213 2.36 58.46 36.95
C ALA A 213 2.88 59.24 38.17
N PRO A 214 4.19 59.51 38.28
CA PRO A 214 4.68 60.67 37.53
C PRO A 214 6.07 60.49 36.90
N ALA A 215 6.24 61.19 35.78
CA ALA A 215 7.51 61.54 35.18
C ALA A 215 8.34 62.43 36.13
N VAL A 216 9.65 62.57 35.84
CA VAL A 216 10.27 63.85 35.44
C VAL A 216 11.81 63.76 35.40
N ARG A 217 12.36 64.43 34.36
CA ARG A 217 13.68 65.10 34.21
C ARG A 217 14.85 64.36 33.54
N HIS A 218 15.21 64.94 32.39
CA HIS A 218 16.48 64.86 31.66
C HIS A 218 17.68 65.38 32.49
N ALA A 219 18.85 64.77 32.26
CA ALA A 219 20.15 65.43 32.35
C ALA A 219 21.17 64.73 31.42
N GLU A 220 22.00 65.56 30.78
CA GLU A 220 23.07 65.28 29.81
C GLU A 220 24.32 64.58 30.41
N PRO A 221 25.32 64.16 29.57
CA PRO A 221 26.35 63.19 29.92
C PRO A 221 27.64 63.81 30.49
N ALA A 222 28.41 63.03 31.24
CA ALA A 222 29.78 63.37 31.65
C ALA A 222 30.74 62.21 31.36
N GLU A 223 31.59 62.45 30.37
CA GLU A 223 33.03 62.17 30.25
C GLU A 223 33.68 60.90 30.85
N ALA A 224 34.42 60.21 29.98
CA ALA A 224 35.43 59.20 30.30
C ALA A 224 36.68 59.79 30.96
N PRO A 225 37.62 58.94 31.41
CA PRO A 225 38.97 59.13 30.87
C PRO A 225 39.57 57.87 30.23
N VAL A 226 40.47 58.20 29.32
CA VAL A 226 41.16 57.44 28.28
C VAL A 226 42.43 56.78 28.82
N ALA A 227 42.81 55.63 28.24
CA ALA A 227 44.20 55.24 27.94
C ALA A 227 44.15 54.06 26.96
N ASP A 228 44.21 54.26 25.64
CA ASP A 228 45.37 54.42 24.74
C ASP A 228 46.08 53.12 24.31
N THR A 229 46.39 53.07 23.00
CA THR A 229 47.27 52.14 22.22
C THR A 229 46.68 50.75 21.88
N ASP A 230 46.71 50.19 20.65
CA ASP A 230 47.31 50.50 19.33
C ASP A 230 46.63 49.56 18.28
N PRO A 231 46.41 49.91 16.99
CA PRO A 231 45.51 49.19 16.09
C PRO A 231 46.23 48.26 15.11
N GLU A 232 46.76 47.11 15.56
CA GLU A 232 47.18 45.99 14.69
C GLU A 232 47.18 44.63 15.42
N SER A 233 46.03 44.02 15.72
CA SER A 233 46.01 42.63 16.22
C SER A 233 44.92 41.71 15.66
N PHE A 234 44.15 42.15 14.66
CA PHE A 234 43.03 41.35 14.15
C PHE A 234 43.40 40.32 13.05
N PHE A 235 44.65 40.29 12.54
CA PHE A 235 45.00 39.48 11.37
C PHE A 235 46.29 38.65 11.42
N LYS A 236 46.73 38.17 12.60
CA LYS A 236 47.92 37.30 12.62
C LYS A 236 48.00 36.30 13.77
N THR A 237 47.12 35.32 13.83
CA THR A 237 47.45 34.01 14.44
C THR A 237 46.58 32.89 13.84
N ILE A 238 46.74 32.64 12.54
CA ILE A 238 46.45 31.32 11.97
C ILE A 238 47.78 30.82 11.40
N SER A 239 48.29 29.74 11.99
CA SER A 239 49.17 28.71 11.41
C SER A 239 50.32 28.29 12.34
N ARG A 240 50.21 27.03 12.79
CA ARG A 240 51.24 25.98 12.71
C ARG A 240 52.29 25.90 13.84
N GLU A 241 52.22 24.85 14.68
CA GLU A 241 53.05 23.62 14.60
C GLU A 241 52.72 22.64 15.78
N GLN A 242 52.82 21.34 15.52
CA GLN A 242 52.46 20.12 16.29
C GLN A 242 53.41 19.72 17.45
N GLU A 243 52.85 19.21 18.59
CA GLU A 243 52.99 17.84 19.22
C GLU A 243 54.20 17.57 20.16
N PRO A 244 54.27 16.49 21.00
CA PRO A 244 53.25 15.58 21.58
C PRO A 244 53.42 15.26 23.10
N ARG A 245 52.45 14.59 23.75
CA ARG A 245 52.72 13.69 24.91
C ARG A 245 51.68 12.55 24.99
N GLU A 246 52.17 11.32 24.76
CA GLU A 246 51.57 9.98 24.93
C GLU A 246 51.14 9.70 26.40
N SER A 247 49.92 9.17 26.66
CA SER A 247 49.46 7.75 26.81
C SER A 247 49.47 7.32 28.30
N GLU A 248 48.53 6.59 28.95
CA GLU A 248 47.51 5.52 28.68
C GLU A 248 46.53 5.40 29.91
N PRO A 249 45.58 4.42 30.05
CA PRO A 249 44.60 3.79 29.14
C PRO A 249 43.15 3.63 29.75
N GLU A 250 42.25 3.02 28.95
CA GLU A 250 40.90 2.45 29.26
C GLU A 250 39.77 3.45 29.64
N ASP A 251 38.60 3.48 29.01
CA ASP A 251 37.77 2.40 28.48
C ASP A 251 36.95 2.91 27.27
N THR A 252 36.88 2.06 26.25
CA THR A 252 36.18 2.27 24.97
C THR A 252 34.68 2.47 25.17
N LYS A 253 34.21 3.71 25.05
CA LYS A 253 32.83 3.98 24.66
C LYS A 253 32.84 4.79 23.37
N GLN A 254 32.50 4.11 22.27
CA GLN A 254 32.22 4.74 20.99
C GLN A 254 31.30 5.96 21.22
N PRO A 255 31.61 7.15 20.67
CA PRO A 255 30.68 8.26 20.72
C PRO A 255 29.44 7.88 19.90
N GLU A 256 28.31 7.70 20.57
CA GLU A 256 27.02 7.57 19.89
C GLU A 256 26.83 8.74 18.92
N PRO A 257 26.40 8.48 17.67
CA PRO A 257 26.17 9.56 16.71
C PRO A 257 25.14 10.52 17.32
N LYS A 258 25.45 11.82 17.37
CA LYS A 258 24.51 12.85 17.85
C LYS A 258 23.24 12.75 17.02
N ALA A 259 22.22 12.08 17.56
CA ALA A 259 20.94 11.91 16.90
C ALA A 259 20.32 13.28 16.64
N GLY A 260 20.02 13.57 15.38
CA GLY A 260 19.29 14.78 14.98
C GLY A 260 17.89 14.83 15.61
N PRO A 261 17.16 15.94 15.44
CA PRO A 261 15.80 16.06 15.96
C PRO A 261 14.90 14.95 15.41
N ALA A 262 14.06 14.38 16.28
CA ALA A 262 13.08 13.38 15.86
C ALA A 262 12.11 14.00 14.87
N PHE A 263 11.71 13.22 13.86
CA PHE A 263 10.79 13.66 12.80
C PHE A 263 11.20 15.00 12.15
N ASP A 264 12.50 15.23 12.06
CA ASP A 264 13.11 16.41 11.42
C ASP A 264 12.72 17.74 12.10
N GLY A 265 12.35 17.65 13.38
CA GLY A 265 11.94 18.78 14.21
C GLY A 265 10.49 19.23 13.96
N LEU A 266 9.70 18.45 13.22
CA LEU A 266 8.28 18.70 13.02
C LEU A 266 7.46 18.34 14.26
N CYS A 267 6.43 19.14 14.52
CA CYS A 267 5.49 18.93 15.62
C CYS A 267 4.53 17.79 15.28
N ILE A 268 4.73 16.63 15.92
CA ILE A 268 3.90 15.45 15.69
C ILE A 268 2.42 15.66 16.03
N VAL A 269 2.11 16.47 17.05
CA VAL A 269 0.72 16.75 17.44
C VAL A 269 0.02 17.61 16.39
N SER A 270 0.69 18.63 15.87
CA SER A 270 0.16 19.45 14.77
C SER A 270 -0.04 18.63 13.50
N ALA A 271 0.88 17.71 13.20
CA ALA A 271 0.77 16.83 12.04
C ALA A 271 -0.42 15.86 12.16
N VAL A 272 -0.75 15.40 13.37
CA VAL A 272 -1.80 14.40 13.60
C VAL A 272 -3.18 15.05 13.74
N ASP A 273 -3.32 16.03 14.62
CA ASP A 273 -4.62 16.65 14.94
C ASP A 273 -4.97 17.77 13.97
N GLY A 274 -3.98 18.61 13.64
CA GLY A 274 -4.15 19.75 12.73
C GLY A 274 -3.98 19.38 11.25
N ARG A 275 -3.36 18.23 10.95
CA ARG A 275 -2.88 17.87 9.60
C ARG A 275 -1.94 18.92 9.00
N GLU A 276 -1.19 19.59 9.86
CA GLU A 276 -0.28 20.66 9.50
C GLU A 276 1.17 20.30 9.85
N LEU A 277 2.06 20.43 8.87
CA LEU A 277 3.49 20.19 9.06
C LEU A 277 4.16 21.47 9.55
N VAL A 278 4.13 21.67 10.87
CA VAL A 278 4.70 22.85 11.53
C VAL A 278 5.98 22.46 12.26
N LYS A 279 7.07 23.22 12.06
CA LYS A 279 8.30 23.04 12.84
C LYS A 279 8.06 23.39 14.30
N GLY A 280 8.54 22.53 15.20
CA GLY A 280 8.55 22.82 16.61
C GLY A 280 9.68 23.78 17.00
N THR A 281 9.69 24.19 18.28
CA THR A 281 10.66 25.16 18.79
C THR A 281 11.54 24.55 19.87
N ASN A 282 12.79 25.03 20.00
CA ASN A 282 13.72 24.60 21.05
C ASN A 282 13.18 24.87 22.48
N ARG A 283 12.26 25.83 22.63
CA ARG A 283 11.62 26.15 23.92
C ARG A 283 10.59 25.09 24.32
N ASN A 284 9.94 24.48 23.34
CA ASN A 284 8.89 23.48 23.51
C ASN A 284 9.41 22.12 23.05
N GLN A 285 10.49 21.62 23.67
CA GLN A 285 11.04 20.29 23.38
C GLN A 285 10.95 19.35 24.59
N ILE A 286 10.96 18.04 24.32
CA ILE A 286 11.10 16.99 25.34
C ILE A 286 12.01 15.87 24.81
N LYS A 287 12.58 15.09 25.72
CA LYS A 287 13.14 13.77 25.39
C LYS A 287 12.11 12.69 25.67
N TYR A 288 11.85 11.84 24.68
CA TYR A 288 10.92 10.72 24.79
C TYR A 288 11.45 9.54 23.97
N ARG A 289 11.51 8.34 24.57
CA ARG A 289 12.07 7.12 23.94
C ARG A 289 13.45 7.32 23.31
N GLY A 290 14.34 8.04 23.99
CA GLY A 290 15.70 8.34 23.52
C GLY A 290 15.78 9.40 22.41
N GLN A 291 14.65 9.91 21.96
CA GLN A 291 14.54 10.88 20.86
C GLN A 291 14.13 12.26 21.37
N THR A 292 14.59 13.33 20.70
CA THR A 292 14.21 14.71 21.04
C THR A 292 13.06 15.17 20.15
N LEU A 293 11.89 15.41 20.73
CA LEU A 293 10.70 15.91 20.06
C LEU A 293 10.58 17.42 20.23
N TYR A 294 10.07 18.08 19.19
CA TYR A 294 9.85 19.51 19.15
C TYR A 294 8.37 19.79 18.91
N PHE A 295 7.79 20.72 19.66
CA PHE A 295 6.39 21.12 19.55
C PHE A 295 6.27 22.57 19.12
N SER A 296 5.25 22.88 18.32
CA SER A 296 4.98 24.23 17.83
C SER A 296 4.46 25.16 18.93
N SER A 297 3.80 24.63 19.96
CA SER A 297 3.29 25.38 21.11
C SER A 297 3.40 24.59 22.42
N ILE A 298 3.15 25.26 23.56
CA ILE A 298 3.13 24.61 24.88
C ILE A 298 1.93 23.65 24.97
N GLU A 299 0.79 24.04 24.40
CA GLU A 299 -0.42 23.24 24.37
C GLU A 299 -0.20 21.92 23.63
N ASN A 300 0.49 21.95 22.48
CA ASN A 300 0.82 20.73 21.73
C ASN A 300 1.76 19.82 22.52
N LYS A 301 2.71 20.39 23.26
CA LYS A 301 3.57 19.63 24.17
C LYS A 301 2.76 18.97 25.29
N GLU A 302 1.84 19.70 25.91
CA GLU A 302 0.98 19.19 26.98
C GLU A 302 0.03 18.10 26.48
N GLN A 303 -0.56 18.26 25.29
CA GLN A 303 -1.38 17.23 24.64
C GLN A 303 -0.59 15.94 24.40
N PHE A 304 0.64 16.04 23.90
CA PHE A 304 1.50 14.87 23.74
C PHE A 304 1.76 14.20 25.10
N LEU A 305 2.14 14.97 26.13
CA LEU A 305 2.43 14.43 27.46
C LEU A 305 1.20 13.78 28.12
N ALA A 306 0.00 14.29 27.85
CA ALA A 306 -1.25 13.73 28.34
C ALA A 306 -1.59 12.39 27.69
N SER A 307 -1.23 12.17 26.42
CA SER A 307 -1.52 10.92 25.70
C SER A 307 -0.44 10.54 24.68
N PRO A 308 0.77 10.16 25.13
CA PRO A 308 1.90 9.92 24.22
C PRO A 308 1.62 8.77 23.22
N ALA A 309 0.90 7.73 23.66
CA ALA A 309 0.59 6.57 22.84
C ALA A 309 -0.33 6.87 21.64
N THR A 310 -1.09 7.97 21.69
CA THR A 310 -1.95 8.42 20.60
C THR A 310 -1.13 9.04 19.47
N TYR A 311 -0.11 9.82 19.83
CA TYR A 311 0.71 10.56 18.89
C TYR A 311 1.98 9.81 18.47
N TRP A 312 2.44 8.86 19.27
CA TRP A 312 3.64 8.11 18.95
C TRP A 312 3.40 7.15 17.78
N PRO A 313 4.20 7.21 16.70
CA PRO A 313 3.99 6.36 15.54
C PRO A 313 4.23 4.89 15.85
N MET A 314 3.58 4.04 15.05
CA MET A 314 3.89 2.63 14.96
C MET A 314 5.35 2.43 14.56
N LEU A 315 5.91 1.28 14.95
CA LEU A 315 7.28 0.89 14.62
C LEU A 315 8.35 1.91 15.11
N ASP A 316 8.03 2.69 16.14
CA ASP A 316 8.86 3.80 16.65
C ASP A 316 9.25 4.83 15.57
N GLY A 317 8.38 4.99 14.57
CA GLY A 317 8.60 5.93 13.47
C GLY A 317 9.43 5.37 12.31
N ALA A 318 9.73 4.07 12.30
CA ALA A 318 10.31 3.42 11.14
C ALA A 318 9.27 3.27 10.01
N CYS A 319 9.76 3.29 8.77
CA CYS A 319 8.99 3.01 7.57
C CYS A 319 8.48 1.57 7.59
N ALA A 320 7.16 1.39 7.56
CA ALA A 320 6.58 0.04 7.56
C ALA A 320 6.91 -0.72 6.28
N MET A 321 6.87 -0.08 5.11
CA MET A 321 7.17 -0.75 3.85
C MET A 321 8.62 -1.18 3.74
N THR A 322 9.57 -0.31 4.08
CA THR A 322 10.99 -0.70 4.03
C THR A 322 11.32 -1.80 5.04
N LEU A 323 10.60 -1.83 6.16
CA LEU A 323 10.71 -2.95 7.10
C LEU A 323 10.19 -4.25 6.47
N LEU A 324 9.03 -4.22 5.81
CA LEU A 324 8.45 -5.40 5.16
C LEU A 324 9.26 -5.91 3.97
N GLU A 325 9.75 -5.01 3.12
CA GLU A 325 10.38 -5.38 1.85
C GLU A 325 11.86 -5.69 1.98
N GLU A 326 12.56 -4.97 2.86
CA GLU A 326 14.01 -5.07 2.99
C GLU A 326 14.46 -5.58 4.37
N GLU A 327 13.54 -5.82 5.29
CA GLU A 327 13.84 -6.11 6.71
C GLU A 327 14.72 -5.03 7.38
N LYS A 328 14.70 -3.81 6.82
CA LYS A 328 15.52 -2.69 7.30
C LYS A 328 14.67 -1.64 7.98
N ARG A 329 15.11 -1.23 9.16
CA ARG A 329 14.57 -0.05 9.86
C ARG A 329 15.13 1.23 9.25
N VAL A 330 14.38 1.78 8.29
CA VAL A 330 14.62 3.12 7.75
C VAL A 330 13.69 4.11 8.44
N LYS A 331 14.20 5.29 8.82
CA LYS A 331 13.41 6.35 9.45
C LYS A 331 12.32 6.83 8.48
N GLY A 332 11.07 6.83 8.92
CA GLY A 332 9.95 7.43 8.19
C GLY A 332 9.82 8.93 8.46
N SER A 333 9.10 9.61 7.57
CA SER A 333 8.85 11.06 7.64
C SER A 333 7.41 11.35 8.04
N LEU A 334 7.18 12.44 8.78
CA LEU A 334 5.83 12.98 9.00
C LEU A 334 5.20 13.55 7.72
N GLU A 335 6.02 13.87 6.70
CA GLU A 335 5.53 14.28 5.37
C GLU A 335 4.82 13.13 4.65
N PHE A 336 5.28 11.90 4.89
CA PHE A 336 4.72 10.68 4.32
C PHE A 336 4.12 9.85 5.47
N ALA A 337 3.05 10.35 6.06
CA ALA A 337 2.35 9.71 7.17
C ALA A 337 0.93 9.29 6.77
N ALA A 338 0.51 8.11 7.22
CA ALA A 338 -0.87 7.66 7.13
C ALA A 338 -1.43 7.33 8.51
N VAL A 339 -2.72 7.59 8.70
CA VAL A 339 -3.44 7.16 9.91
C VAL A 339 -4.31 5.96 9.57
N PHE A 340 -4.03 4.83 10.22
CA PHE A 340 -4.81 3.60 10.08
C PHE A 340 -5.16 3.04 11.46
N ARG A 341 -6.44 2.71 11.69
CA ARG A 341 -6.96 2.24 12.99
C ARG A 341 -6.57 3.14 14.19
N LYS A 342 -6.61 4.47 14.00
CA LYS A 342 -6.19 5.48 15.00
C LYS A 342 -4.71 5.39 15.41
N ARG A 343 -3.87 4.78 14.58
CA ARG A 343 -2.43 4.67 14.76
C ARG A 343 -1.74 5.35 13.60
N ILE A 344 -0.60 5.97 13.88
CA ILE A 344 0.17 6.72 12.88
C ILE A 344 1.24 5.79 12.32
N TRP A 345 1.31 5.75 11.00
CA TRP A 345 2.30 4.99 10.24
C TRP A 345 3.12 5.99 9.44
N LEU A 346 4.45 5.89 9.54
CA LEU A 346 5.36 6.74 8.78
C LEU A 346 5.99 5.96 7.65
N PHE A 347 6.38 6.66 6.58
CA PHE A 347 6.99 6.08 5.40
C PHE A 347 8.22 6.87 4.99
N ALA A 348 9.19 6.19 4.36
CA ALA A 348 10.42 6.81 3.89
C ALA A 348 10.21 7.65 2.62
N SER A 349 9.15 7.35 1.85
CA SER A 349 8.79 8.07 0.63
C SER A 349 7.28 8.08 0.41
N GLN A 350 6.83 8.93 -0.53
CA GLN A 350 5.43 8.98 -0.95
C GLN A 350 4.98 7.65 -1.58
N GLU A 351 5.85 6.99 -2.35
CA GLU A 351 5.57 5.71 -3.00
C GLU A 351 5.26 4.63 -1.95
N ALA A 352 6.13 4.49 -0.95
CA ALA A 352 5.92 3.56 0.17
C ALA A 352 4.62 3.84 0.93
N MET A 353 4.25 5.10 1.11
CA MET A 353 2.97 5.46 1.73
C MET A 353 1.78 5.03 0.85
N GLN A 354 1.82 5.30 -0.45
CA GLN A 354 0.74 4.91 -1.38
C GLN A 354 0.61 3.40 -1.48
N GLU A 355 1.72 2.68 -1.41
CA GLU A 355 1.77 1.23 -1.39
C GLU A 355 1.08 0.66 -0.15
N PHE A 356 1.40 1.17 1.04
CA PHE A 356 0.70 0.82 2.26
C PHE A 356 -0.81 1.08 2.18
N LEU A 357 -1.22 2.19 1.56
CA LEU A 357 -2.63 2.56 1.43
C LEU A 357 -3.43 1.63 0.50
N GLN A 358 -2.79 0.82 -0.34
CA GLN A 358 -3.48 -0.16 -1.19
C GLN A 358 -4.04 -1.32 -0.38
N ASN A 359 -3.36 -1.73 0.70
CA ASN A 359 -3.82 -2.79 1.59
C ASN A 359 -3.39 -2.56 3.04
N PRO A 360 -3.94 -1.53 3.71
CA PRO A 360 -3.43 -1.08 5.00
C PRO A 360 -3.71 -2.06 6.14
N ALA A 361 -4.67 -2.99 5.98
CA ALA A 361 -4.96 -3.98 7.00
C ALA A 361 -3.85 -5.03 7.10
N ASP A 362 -3.54 -5.69 5.98
CA ASP A 362 -2.56 -6.77 5.93
C ASP A 362 -1.15 -6.20 6.16
N MET A 363 -0.80 -5.09 5.49
CA MET A 363 0.50 -4.43 5.67
C MET A 363 0.75 -3.99 7.12
N ALA A 364 -0.28 -3.52 7.82
CA ALA A 364 -0.15 -3.13 9.22
C ALA A 364 0.03 -4.32 10.15
N GLU A 365 -0.62 -5.44 9.87
CA GLU A 365 -0.52 -6.68 10.63
C GLU A 365 0.88 -7.30 10.45
N GLU A 366 1.28 -7.55 9.21
CA GLU A 366 2.59 -8.11 8.85
C GLU A 366 3.74 -7.25 9.39
N ALA A 367 3.67 -5.92 9.23
CA ALA A 367 4.75 -5.04 9.69
C ALA A 367 4.87 -5.04 11.22
N SER A 368 3.75 -5.20 11.93
CA SER A 368 3.75 -5.28 13.40
C SER A 368 4.32 -6.61 13.89
N GLU A 369 3.99 -7.71 13.21
CA GLU A 369 4.52 -9.05 13.52
C GLU A 369 6.03 -9.11 13.28
N LEU A 370 6.48 -8.68 12.10
CA LEU A 370 7.90 -8.64 11.74
C LEU A 370 8.69 -7.74 12.71
N ALA A 371 8.13 -6.59 13.09
CA ALA A 371 8.78 -5.71 14.06
C ALA A 371 8.91 -6.34 15.45
N ALA A 372 7.96 -7.17 15.87
CA ALA A 372 8.01 -7.89 17.14
C ALA A 372 9.02 -9.05 17.10
N GLU A 373 9.19 -9.70 15.94
CA GLU A 373 10.18 -10.74 15.73
C GLU A 373 11.61 -10.19 15.77
N LEU A 374 11.88 -9.08 15.08
CA LEU A 374 13.20 -8.42 15.07
C LEU A 374 13.61 -7.82 16.44
N GLN A 375 12.73 -7.83 17.42
CA GLN A 375 12.99 -7.39 18.80
C GLN A 375 13.27 -8.54 19.77
N ARG A 376 13.07 -9.80 19.35
CA ARG A 376 13.44 -11.00 20.12
C ARG A 376 14.86 -11.41 19.79
#